data_AF-A0A920PV39-F1
#
_entry.id   AF-A0A920PV39-F1
#
_cell.length_a   1.000
_cell.length_b   1.000
_cell.length_c   1.000
_cell.angle_alpha   90.00
_cell.angle_beta   90.00
_cell.angle_gamma   90.00
#
_symmetry.space_group_name_H-M   'P 1'
#
loop_
_entity.id
_entity.type
_entity.pdbx_description
1 polymer ?
#
loop_
_entity_poly.entity_id
_entity_poly.type
_entity_poly.pdbx_seq_one_letter_code
_entity_poly.pdbx_strand_id
1 'polypeptide(L)'
;MTNGMPLVARFGIKPIPTMVTPLPSVDLDTGEEVLSHFERSDVCQAPPACVVGEAMVALVLAKAFMEKFGGDSVSETRRNLDGYLKTVGPRKIYR
;
A
#
# COMPACT_ATOMS: atom_id res chain seq x y z
N MET A 1 0.28 -15.43 1.03
CA MET A 1 1.40 -16.21 0.44
C MET A 1 1.58 -15.80 -1.01
N THR A 2 2.80 -15.49 -1.44
CA THR A 2 3.12 -15.19 -2.84
C THR A 2 3.35 -16.48 -3.62
N ASN A 3 2.96 -16.52 -4.89
CA ASN A 3 3.13 -17.68 -5.77
C ASN A 3 4.31 -17.55 -6.76
N GLY A 4 5.12 -16.49 -6.64
CA GLY A 4 6.26 -16.22 -7.52
C GLY A 4 5.92 -15.42 -8.78
N MET A 5 4.65 -15.17 -9.07
CA MET A 5 4.24 -14.25 -10.14
C MET A 5 4.30 -12.78 -9.67
N PRO A 6 4.29 -11.80 -10.60
CA PRO A 6 4.17 -10.39 -10.25
C PRO A 6 2.98 -10.13 -9.34
N LEU A 7 3.21 -9.40 -8.24
CA LEU A 7 2.14 -8.98 -7.35
C LEU A 7 1.41 -7.79 -7.99
N VAL A 8 0.10 -7.94 -8.23
CA VAL A 8 -0.76 -6.87 -8.74
C VAL A 8 -1.72 -6.42 -7.63
N ALA A 9 -1.55 -5.19 -7.17
CA ALA A 9 -2.45 -4.54 -6.23
C ALA A 9 -3.18 -3.38 -6.92
N ARG A 10 -4.48 -3.23 -6.66
CA ARG A 10 -5.30 -2.14 -7.18
C ARG A 10 -5.98 -1.43 -6.01
N PHE A 11 -5.99 -0.11 -6.05
CA PHE A 11 -6.54 0.73 -4.99
C PHE A 11 -7.62 1.64 -5.56
N GLY A 12 -8.74 1.75 -4.84
CA GLY A 12 -9.74 2.76 -5.12
C GLY A 12 -9.42 4.03 -4.34
N ILE A 13 -9.29 5.15 -5.04
CA ILE A 13 -9.11 6.47 -4.43
C ILE A 13 -10.38 7.27 -4.67
N LYS A 14 -11.09 7.64 -3.60
CA LYS A 14 -12.21 8.56 -3.72
C LYS A 14 -11.71 9.95 -4.14
N PRO A 15 -12.55 10.78 -4.79
CA PRO A 15 -12.23 12.19 -4.99
C PRO A 15 -11.93 12.90 -3.67
N ILE A 16 -11.12 13.96 -3.76
CA ILE A 16 -10.84 14.80 -2.60
C ILE A 16 -12.15 15.46 -2.13
N PRO A 17 -12.45 15.49 -0.82
CA PRO A 17 -13.81 15.77 -0.36
C PRO A 17 -14.26 17.22 -0.54
N THR A 18 -13.36 18.18 -0.34
CA THR A 18 -13.69 19.62 -0.39
C THR A 18 -13.68 20.10 -1.84
N MET A 19 -14.72 20.84 -2.22
CA MET A 19 -14.90 21.33 -3.59
C MET A 19 -15.06 22.85 -3.61
N VAL A 20 -14.66 23.47 -4.72
CA VAL A 20 -14.87 24.92 -4.94
C VAL A 20 -16.35 25.26 -4.93
N THR A 21 -17.19 24.39 -5.50
CA THR A 21 -18.64 24.43 -5.29
C THR A 21 -18.93 23.67 -3.99
N PRO A 22 -19.23 24.37 -2.89
CA PRO A 22 -19.39 23.72 -1.59
C PRO A 22 -20.65 22.84 -1.57
N LEU A 23 -20.62 21.80 -0.75
CA LEU A 23 -21.75 20.92 -0.51
C LEU A 23 -22.48 21.30 0.78
N PRO A 24 -23.77 20.96 0.94
CA PRO A 24 -24.46 21.12 2.21
C PRO A 24 -23.76 20.36 3.34
N SER A 25 -23.69 20.99 4.50
CA SER A 25 -23.10 20.47 5.73
C SER A 25 -23.86 21.03 6.95
N VAL A 26 -23.36 20.75 8.15
CA VAL A 26 -23.98 21.16 9.42
C VAL A 26 -22.90 21.69 10.35
N ASP A 27 -23.17 22.83 10.99
CA ASP A 27 -22.35 23.35 12.08
C ASP A 27 -22.54 22.45 13.31
N LEU A 28 -21.45 21.91 13.86
CA LEU A 28 -21.51 20.96 14.96
C LEU A 28 -21.80 21.59 16.33
N ASP A 29 -21.59 22.90 16.49
CA ASP A 29 -21.87 23.64 17.72
C ASP A 29 -23.33 24.11 17.77
N THR A 30 -23.88 24.56 16.63
CA THR A 30 -25.24 25.12 16.56
C THR A 30 -26.29 24.16 16.01
N GLY A 31 -25.89 23.17 15.21
CA GLY A 31 -26.79 22.27 14.47
C GLY A 31 -27.43 22.90 13.24
N GLU A 32 -27.07 24.13 12.88
CA GLU A 32 -27.63 24.84 11.73
C GLU A 32 -27.02 24.35 10.39
N GLU A 33 -27.81 24.46 9.31
CA GLU A 33 -27.34 24.15 7.96
C GLU A 33 -26.29 25.17 7.51
N VAL A 34 -25.14 24.68 7.05
CA VAL A 34 -24.06 25.49 6.52
C VAL A 34 -23.49 24.88 5.24
N LEU A 35 -22.66 25.63 4.51
CA LEU A 35 -21.92 25.11 3.37
C LEU A 35 -20.55 24.58 3.80
N SER A 36 -20.08 23.51 3.18
CA SER A 36 -18.79 22.87 3.49
C SER A 36 -17.61 23.82 3.26
N HIS A 37 -16.63 23.82 4.16
CA HIS A 37 -15.40 24.60 4.00
C HIS A 37 -14.51 24.07 2.85
N PHE A 38 -13.70 24.96 2.27
CA PHE A 38 -12.77 24.65 1.20
C PHE A 38 -11.33 24.66 1.72
N GLU A 39 -10.64 23.53 1.63
CA GLU A 39 -9.29 23.36 2.20
C GLU A 39 -8.18 23.29 1.13
N ARG A 40 -8.48 22.74 -0.04
CA ARG A 40 -7.47 22.40 -1.05
C ARG A 40 -8.04 22.44 -2.46
N SER A 41 -7.19 22.85 -3.41
CA SER A 41 -7.60 23.22 -4.77
C SER A 41 -7.20 22.24 -5.88
N ASP A 42 -6.49 21.17 -5.53
CA ASP A 42 -6.13 20.14 -6.50
C ASP A 42 -7.34 19.33 -6.96
N VAL A 43 -7.38 18.99 -8.25
CA VAL A 43 -8.53 18.33 -8.88
C VAL A 43 -8.45 16.81 -8.76
N CYS A 44 -7.26 16.22 -8.82
CA CYS A 44 -7.06 14.77 -8.81
C CYS A 44 -5.83 14.36 -7.99
N GLN A 45 -6.06 13.45 -7.02
CA GLN A 45 -5.00 12.88 -6.19
C GLN A 45 -4.66 11.43 -6.51
N ALA A 46 -5.27 10.85 -7.54
CA ALA A 46 -4.97 9.48 -7.92
C ALA A 46 -3.47 9.27 -8.26
N PRO A 47 -2.78 10.15 -9.03
CA PRO A 47 -1.36 9.94 -9.33
C PRO A 47 -0.44 10.03 -8.10
N PRO A 48 -0.52 11.05 -7.22
CA PRO A 48 0.26 11.05 -5.97
C PRO A 48 -0.06 9.86 -5.05
N ALA A 49 -1.32 9.42 -5.00
CA ALA A 49 -1.72 8.26 -4.21
C ALA A 49 -1.08 6.95 -4.70
N CYS A 50 -0.71 6.82 -5.97
CA CYS A 50 0.02 5.64 -6.48
C CYS A 50 1.38 5.47 -5.77
N VAL A 51 2.14 6.55 -5.62
CA VAL A 51 3.44 6.53 -4.93
C VAL A 51 3.29 6.10 -3.47
N VAL A 52 2.25 6.59 -2.80
CA VAL A 52 1.90 6.17 -1.44
C VAL A 52 1.54 4.68 -1.43
N GLY A 53 0.71 4.23 -2.37
CA GLY A 53 0.34 2.82 -2.51
C GLY A 53 1.53 1.88 -2.68
N GLU A 54 2.48 2.24 -3.55
CA GLU A 54 3.73 1.50 -3.76
C GLU A 54 4.56 1.43 -2.48
N ALA A 55 4.74 2.56 -1.78
CA ALA A 55 5.47 2.61 -0.52
C ALA A 55 4.82 1.72 0.55
N MET A 56 3.50 1.74 0.68
CA MET A 56 2.79 0.90 1.65
C MET A 56 2.91 -0.59 1.32
N VAL A 57 2.83 -0.97 0.03
CA VAL A 57 3.06 -2.35 -0.41
C VAL A 57 4.49 -2.78 -0.10
N ALA A 58 5.48 -1.92 -0.36
CA ALA A 58 6.88 -2.21 -0.07
C ALA A 58 7.12 -2.45 1.43
N LEU A 59 6.52 -1.67 2.32
CA LEU A 59 6.61 -1.86 3.77
C LEU A 59 6.03 -3.21 4.21
N VAL A 60 4.86 -3.60 3.69
CA VAL A 60 4.24 -4.90 4.02
C VAL A 60 5.08 -6.06 3.49
N LEU A 61 5.60 -5.95 2.26
CA LEU A 61 6.46 -6.97 1.68
C LEU A 61 7.78 -7.09 2.44
N ALA A 62 8.41 -5.98 2.83
CA ALA A 62 9.62 -5.97 3.63
C ALA A 62 9.37 -6.64 5.00
N LYS A 63 8.26 -6.32 5.67
CA LYS A 63 7.88 -6.98 6.93
C LYS A 63 7.74 -8.50 6.74
N ALA A 64 6.98 -8.94 5.75
CA ALA A 64 6.78 -10.36 5.48
C ALA A 64 8.10 -11.07 5.09
N PHE A 65 8.99 -10.36 4.39
CA PHE A 65 10.31 -10.85 4.03
C PHE A 65 11.20 -11.05 5.26
N MET A 66 11.22 -10.08 6.18
CA MET A 66 11.95 -10.18 7.44
C MET A 66 11.36 -11.24 8.38
N GLU A 67 10.04 -11.41 8.41
CA GLU A 67 9.40 -12.47 9.18
C GLU A 67 9.79 -13.88 8.66
N LYS A 68 9.93 -14.02 7.33
CA LYS A 68 10.30 -15.30 6.72
C LYS A 68 11.80 -15.61 6.80
N PHE A 69 12.66 -14.60 6.56
CA PHE A 69 14.10 -14.81 6.38
C PHE A 69 14.95 -14.31 7.55
N GLY A 70 14.41 -13.43 8.40
CA GLY A 70 15.10 -12.88 9.57
C GLY A 70 16.44 -12.21 9.25
N GLY A 71 17.30 -12.18 10.26
CA GLY A 71 18.66 -11.66 10.21
C GLY A 71 18.78 -10.21 10.67
N ASP A 72 19.91 -9.91 11.32
CA ASP A 72 20.20 -8.60 11.89
C ASP A 72 21.09 -7.75 10.96
N SER A 73 21.49 -8.31 9.82
CA SER A 73 22.23 -7.62 8.76
C SER A 73 21.74 -8.05 7.38
N VAL A 74 21.85 -7.16 6.39
CA VAL A 74 21.47 -7.45 4.99
C VAL A 74 22.18 -8.70 4.45
N SER A 75 23.44 -8.91 4.82
CA SER A 75 24.25 -10.07 4.41
C SER A 75 23.69 -11.38 4.98
N GLU A 76 23.21 -11.37 6.23
CA GLU A 76 22.59 -12.53 6.86
C GLU A 76 21.24 -12.86 6.23
N THR A 77 20.36 -11.87 6.08
CA THR A 77 19.07 -12.05 5.43
C THR A 77 19.23 -12.61 4.02
N ARG A 78 20.22 -12.10 3.26
CA ARG A 78 20.56 -12.62 1.93
C ARG A 78 20.97 -14.09 1.96
N ARG A 79 21.87 -14.48 2.87
CA ARG A 79 22.29 -15.88 3.03
C ARG A 79 21.12 -16.80 3.35
N ASN A 80 20.17 -16.34 4.17
CA ASN A 80 18.95 -17.11 4.50
C ASN A 80 18.01 -17.25 3.30
N LEU A 81 17.81 -16.19 2.52
CA LEU A 81 17.07 -16.23 1.26
C LEU A 81 17.71 -17.23 0.27
N ASP A 82 19.02 -17.15 0.05
CA ASP A 82 19.73 -18.03 -0.88
C ASP A 82 19.65 -19.50 -0.44
N GLY A 83 19.73 -19.75 0.86
CA GLY A 83 19.50 -21.06 1.46
C GLY A 83 18.11 -21.61 1.14
N TYR A 84 17.07 -20.79 1.35
CA TYR A 84 15.70 -21.15 1.00
C TYR A 84 15.54 -21.42 -0.51
N LEU A 85 16.07 -20.56 -1.38
CA LEU A 85 15.96 -20.71 -2.84
C LEU A 85 16.54 -22.04 -3.33
N LYS A 86 17.64 -22.53 -2.73
CA LYS A 86 18.21 -23.85 -3.02
C LYS A 86 17.26 -25.01 -2.69
N THR A 87 16.31 -24.83 -1.77
CA THR A 87 15.33 -25.85 -1.37
C THR A 87 14.06 -25.86 -2.23
N VAL A 88 13.77 -24.77 -2.93
CA VAL A 88 12.50 -24.59 -3.69
C VAL A 88 12.65 -24.72 -5.20
N GLY A 89 13.85 -25.01 -5.70
CA GLY A 89 14.08 -25.36 -7.11
C GLY A 89 13.15 -26.51 -7.56
N PRO A 90 13.06 -26.78 -8.89
CA PRO A 90 12.12 -27.77 -9.41
C PRO A 90 12.27 -29.08 -8.63
N ARG A 91 11.28 -29.35 -7.77
CA ARG A 91 11.22 -30.61 -7.05
C ARG A 91 11.01 -31.63 -8.14
N LYS A 92 11.89 -32.64 -8.23
CA LYS A 92 11.75 -33.79 -9.13
C LYS A 92 10.52 -34.60 -8.69
N ILE A 93 9.35 -34.02 -8.85
CA ILE A 93 8.06 -34.64 -8.69
C ILE A 93 7.62 -34.89 -10.13
N TYR A 94 7.29 -36.15 -10.42
CA TYR A 94 6.98 -36.73 -11.73
C TYR A 94 8.20 -37.21 -12.55
N ARG A 95 8.72 -38.37 -12.14
CA ARG A 95 8.96 -39.48 -13.07
C ARG A 95 7.83 -40.47 -12.88
#